data_AF-A0AAJ7SMW1-F1
#
_entry.id   AF-A0AAJ7SMW1-F1
#
_cell.length_a   1.000
_cell.length_b   1.000
_cell.length_c   1.000
_cell.angle_alpha   90.00
_cell.angle_beta   90.00
_cell.angle_gamma   90.00
#
_symmetry.space_group_name_H-M   'P 1'
#
loop_
_entity.id
_entity.type
_entity.pdbx_description
1 polymer ?
#
loop_
_entity_poly.entity_id
_entity_poly.type
_entity_poly.pdbx_seq_one_letter_code
_entity_poly.pdbx_strand_id
1 'polypeptide(L)'
;MDASGLLADEWNYLGEGNRNLVVAHREGKEVLKFLKFPVNAAHGNKMLGALPAVLDSTIMYTGSIMAPLLGKNFVHAGEVVSVPRSFARSLAVQIESARPESRHDSRLDEWSGLAVRLPNLTRLQSGTTLPTPAPPTPTQHGPSPATRGQQLTPSPPPPPPPPSEIPTFCIEIKPKCGFLPGATSVVNPLKRRVCRYCMQQYLKVANGKCRQVSDYCPLDLYSGDGSRMSFAIRSLMKNSQNNFRVFKNGTLIFGCRDEQECPCDLGALAHHLRPLFPPPPAPGAAHAEAAAPARRHQRRRRQRRAETERAVGGLVGLIVHALLSPLGGPGGVDVVGGGGAGGPPPSPDLPGQPVRTQQGARVQRR
;
A
#
# COMPACT_ATOMS: atom_id res chain seq x y z
N MET A 1 24.64 9.30 -1.55
CA MET A 1 24.84 8.86 -2.94
C MET A 1 24.90 10.11 -3.79
N ASP A 2 26.00 10.27 -4.53
CA ASP A 2 26.22 11.42 -5.40
C ASP A 2 25.19 11.40 -6.54
N ALA A 3 24.50 12.51 -6.79
CA ALA A 3 23.32 12.56 -7.67
C ALA A 3 23.66 12.44 -9.17
N SER A 4 24.94 12.22 -9.51
CA SER A 4 25.49 12.16 -10.87
C SER A 4 25.27 10.83 -11.60
N GLY A 5 24.59 9.84 -10.99
CA GLY A 5 24.46 8.48 -11.55
C GLY A 5 23.05 7.92 -11.74
N LEU A 6 21.97 8.70 -11.52
CA LEU A 6 20.61 8.17 -11.69
C LEU A 6 20.21 8.08 -13.16
N LEU A 7 19.95 6.86 -13.66
CA LEU A 7 19.48 6.61 -15.02
C LEU A 7 17.99 6.26 -15.03
N ALA A 8 17.21 6.86 -15.92
CA ALA A 8 15.75 6.67 -15.95
C ALA A 8 15.34 5.22 -16.27
N ASP A 9 16.11 4.52 -17.07
CA ASP A 9 15.86 3.14 -17.52
C ASP A 9 16.02 2.11 -16.40
N GLU A 10 16.64 2.47 -15.28
CA GLU A 10 16.72 1.64 -14.07
C GLU A 10 15.42 1.66 -13.25
N TRP A 11 14.44 2.51 -13.60
CA TRP A 11 13.23 2.71 -12.82
C TRP A 11 11.97 2.39 -13.62
N ASN A 12 11.02 1.71 -12.98
CA ASN A 12 9.72 1.38 -13.56
C ASN A 12 8.60 2.10 -12.83
N TYR A 13 7.55 2.46 -13.56
CA TYR A 13 6.29 2.90 -12.97
C TYR A 13 5.75 1.82 -12.01
N LEU A 14 5.50 2.20 -10.76
CA LEU A 14 4.90 1.30 -9.77
C LEU A 14 3.42 1.64 -9.53
N GLY A 15 3.09 2.92 -9.47
CA GLY A 15 1.71 3.37 -9.27
C GLY A 15 1.60 4.84 -8.92
N GLU A 16 0.39 5.38 -8.99
CA GLU A 16 0.13 6.76 -8.60
C GLU A 16 -1.23 6.96 -7.91
N GLY A 17 -1.31 8.05 -7.16
CA GLY A 17 -2.54 8.60 -6.62
C GLY A 17 -2.82 10.00 -7.16
N ASN A 18 -3.72 10.72 -6.51
CA ASN A 18 -4.07 12.08 -6.93
C ASN A 18 -2.94 13.10 -6.71
N ARG A 19 -2.03 12.83 -5.77
CA ARG A 19 -1.01 13.79 -5.31
C ARG A 19 0.43 13.37 -5.57
N ASN A 20 0.66 12.06 -5.76
CA ASN A 20 2.00 11.50 -5.85
C ASN A 20 2.04 10.40 -6.90
N LEU A 21 3.21 10.23 -7.49
CA LEU A 21 3.57 9.15 -8.41
C LEU A 21 4.78 8.41 -7.83
N VAL A 22 4.78 7.08 -7.91
CA VAL A 22 5.83 6.22 -7.36
C VAL A 22 6.47 5.40 -8.48
N VAL A 23 7.80 5.43 -8.53
CA VAL A 23 8.62 4.57 -9.38
C VAL A 23 9.48 3.64 -8.52
N ALA A 24 9.73 2.43 -9.00
CA ALA A 24 10.53 1.43 -8.31
C ALA A 24 11.82 1.14 -9.07
N HIS A 25 12.93 1.01 -8.35
CA HIS A 25 14.19 0.55 -8.94
C HIS A 25 14.05 -0.90 -9.42
N ARG A 26 14.53 -1.21 -10.64
CA ARG A 26 14.35 -2.50 -11.31
C ARG A 26 14.92 -3.68 -10.55
N GLU A 27 16.07 -3.48 -9.92
CA GLU A 27 16.80 -4.52 -9.18
C GLU A 27 16.87 -4.21 -7.68
N GLY A 28 16.43 -3.01 -7.30
CA GLY A 28 16.61 -2.47 -5.96
C GLY A 28 15.43 -2.79 -5.05
N LYS A 29 15.62 -2.45 -3.78
CA LYS A 29 14.59 -2.52 -2.72
C LYS A 29 14.08 -1.13 -2.34
N GLU A 30 14.12 -0.18 -3.27
CA GLU A 30 13.71 1.20 -3.05
C GLU A 30 12.71 1.69 -4.10
N VAL A 31 11.98 2.72 -3.71
CA VAL A 31 11.08 3.48 -4.56
C VAL A 31 11.35 4.97 -4.40
N LEU A 32 11.13 5.73 -5.48
CA LEU A 32 11.07 7.19 -5.45
C LEU A 32 9.62 7.63 -5.60
N LYS A 33 9.18 8.47 -4.68
CA LYS A 33 7.85 9.08 -4.65
C LYS A 33 7.98 10.55 -5.00
N PHE A 34 7.45 10.90 -6.16
CA PHE A 34 7.38 12.26 -6.68
C PHE A 34 6.02 12.88 -6.37
N LEU A 35 6.01 14.19 -6.17
CA LEU A 35 4.78 14.98 -6.19
C LEU A 35 4.22 15.05 -7.61
N LYS A 36 2.93 15.37 -7.70
CA LYS A 36 2.23 15.60 -8.96
C LYS A 36 1.58 16.98 -9.01
N PHE A 37 1.56 17.56 -10.20
CA PHE A 37 0.95 18.86 -10.45
C PHE A 37 -0.03 18.80 -11.63
N PRO A 38 -1.17 19.51 -11.56
CA PRO A 38 -2.09 19.61 -12.70
C PRO A 38 -1.38 20.16 -13.94
N VAL A 39 -1.69 19.63 -15.12
CA VAL A 39 -1.08 20.07 -16.40
C VAL A 39 -1.24 21.58 -16.62
N ASN A 40 -2.36 22.13 -16.19
CA ASN A 40 -2.73 23.54 -16.39
C ASN A 40 -2.33 24.45 -15.21
N ALA A 41 -1.62 23.94 -14.20
CA ALA A 41 -1.16 24.79 -13.11
C ALA A 41 -0.11 25.78 -13.65
N ALA A 42 -0.38 27.08 -13.54
CA ALA A 42 0.65 28.09 -13.78
C ALA A 42 1.82 27.78 -12.85
N HIS A 43 2.99 27.50 -13.43
CA HIS A 43 4.21 27.18 -12.71
C HIS A 43 4.72 28.43 -11.99
N GLY A 44 4.05 28.80 -10.89
CA GLY A 44 4.43 29.93 -10.07
C GLY A 44 5.63 29.54 -9.22
N ASN A 45 6.77 30.20 -9.43
CA ASN A 45 7.98 30.10 -8.60
C ASN A 45 7.71 30.11 -7.08
N LYS A 46 6.60 30.70 -6.63
CA LYS A 46 6.13 30.67 -5.23
C LYS A 46 5.91 29.26 -4.67
N MET A 47 5.39 28.32 -5.46
CA MET A 47 5.15 26.96 -4.98
C MET A 47 6.45 26.17 -4.85
N LEU A 48 7.41 26.39 -5.76
CA LEU A 48 8.70 25.70 -5.78
C LEU A 48 9.50 25.95 -4.49
N GLY A 49 9.50 27.19 -3.99
CA GLY A 49 10.17 27.55 -2.73
C GLY A 49 9.57 26.90 -1.48
N ALA A 50 8.30 26.50 -1.52
CA ALA A 50 7.62 25.83 -0.41
C ALA A 50 7.73 24.30 -0.45
N LEU A 51 8.14 23.71 -1.58
CA LEU A 51 8.19 22.26 -1.75
C LEU A 51 9.08 21.53 -0.73
N PRO A 52 10.31 22.00 -0.42
CA PRO A 52 11.12 21.38 0.62
C PRO A 52 10.38 21.30 1.95
N ALA A 53 9.78 22.42 2.39
CA ALA A 53 9.03 22.47 3.64
C ALA A 53 7.79 21.54 3.64
N VAL A 54 7.11 21.39 2.51
CA VAL A 54 5.97 20.44 2.38
C VAL A 54 6.43 18.99 2.51
N LEU A 55 7.56 18.64 1.88
CA LEU A 55 8.13 17.29 1.97
C LEU A 55 8.65 17.01 3.39
N ASP A 56 9.39 17.94 3.99
CA ASP A 56 9.89 17.84 5.36
C ASP A 56 8.76 17.71 6.38
N SER A 57 7.69 18.50 6.21
CA SER A 57 6.48 18.38 7.05
C SER A 57 5.83 17.00 6.91
N THR A 58 5.87 16.40 5.71
CA THR A 58 5.33 15.06 5.47
C THR A 58 6.19 13.98 6.16
N ILE A 59 7.52 14.08 6.08
CA ILE A 59 8.44 13.17 6.76
C ILE A 59 8.28 13.29 8.27
N MET A 60 8.28 14.52 8.79
CA MET A 60 8.12 14.81 10.21
C MET A 60 6.77 14.33 10.75
N TYR A 61 5.67 14.60 10.04
CA TYR A 61 4.37 14.06 10.43
C TYR A 61 4.35 12.52 10.45
N THR A 62 4.97 11.89 9.46
CA THR A 62 5.01 10.43 9.38
C THR A 62 5.85 9.82 10.51
N GLY A 63 7.04 10.37 10.76
CA GLY A 63 7.98 9.85 11.77
C GLY A 63 7.61 10.23 13.21
N SER A 64 7.10 11.44 13.43
CA SER A 64 6.86 11.99 14.78
C SER A 64 5.41 11.83 15.25
N ILE A 65 4.44 11.67 14.34
CA ILE A 65 3.02 11.48 14.71
C ILE A 65 2.52 10.08 14.35
N MET A 66 2.69 9.65 13.10
CA MET A 66 2.12 8.37 12.66
C MET A 66 2.86 7.15 13.20
N ALA A 67 4.20 7.15 13.18
CA ALA A 67 4.99 6.01 13.66
C ALA A 67 4.77 5.71 15.16
N PRO A 68 4.64 6.70 16.08
CA PRO A 68 4.27 6.44 17.46
C PRO A 68 2.85 5.86 17.63
N LEU A 69 1.88 6.31 16.83
CA LEU A 69 0.49 5.86 16.94
C LEU A 69 0.25 4.46 16.35
N LEU A 70 0.95 4.12 15.27
CA LEU A 70 0.74 2.88 14.51
C LEU A 70 1.83 1.83 14.75
N GLY A 71 2.94 2.20 15.40
CA GLY A 71 4.10 1.36 15.64
C GLY A 71 5.23 1.61 14.64
N LYS A 72 6.45 1.82 15.16
CA LYS A 72 7.65 2.17 14.37
C LYS A 72 8.07 1.09 13.36
N ASN A 73 7.68 -0.17 13.60
CA ASN A 73 7.96 -1.28 12.69
C ASN A 73 7.01 -1.32 11.47
N PHE A 74 5.89 -0.60 11.53
CA PHE A 74 4.85 -0.62 10.48
C PHE A 74 4.83 0.67 9.64
N VAL A 75 5.58 1.70 10.05
CA VAL A 75 5.57 3.02 9.41
C VAL A 75 6.97 3.41 8.96
N HIS A 76 7.15 3.58 7.65
CA HIS A 76 8.38 4.07 7.05
C HIS A 76 8.19 5.51 6.55
N ALA A 77 8.83 6.47 7.20
CA ALA A 77 8.73 7.88 6.81
C ALA A 77 9.42 8.17 5.47
N GLY A 78 10.53 7.46 5.20
CA GLY A 78 11.41 7.76 4.07
C GLY A 78 12.28 8.99 4.34
N GLU A 79 12.94 9.46 3.30
CA GLU A 79 13.79 10.66 3.36
C GLU A 79 13.65 11.48 2.07
N VAL A 80 13.80 12.79 2.19
CA VAL A 80 13.84 13.69 1.02
C VAL A 80 15.21 13.57 0.36
N VAL A 81 15.22 13.32 -0.95
CA VAL A 81 16.44 13.18 -1.75
C VAL A 81 16.44 14.17 -2.90
N SER A 82 17.64 14.68 -3.23
CA SER A 82 17.87 15.45 -4.44
C SER A 82 18.05 14.51 -5.63
N VAL A 83 17.38 14.81 -6.74
CA VAL A 83 17.48 14.07 -8.01
C VAL A 83 17.76 15.05 -9.15
N PRO A 84 18.53 14.65 -10.18
CA PRO A 84 18.74 15.51 -11.35
C PRO A 84 17.41 15.81 -12.06
N ARG A 85 17.20 17.07 -12.42
CA ARG A 85 16.04 17.47 -13.24
C ARG A 85 16.05 16.81 -14.62
N SER A 86 17.22 16.50 -15.16
CA SER A 86 17.35 15.69 -16.38
C SER A 86 16.80 14.28 -16.18
N PHE A 87 17.14 13.63 -15.07
CA PHE A 87 16.60 12.32 -14.70
C PHE A 87 15.07 12.37 -14.57
N ALA A 88 14.51 13.33 -13.83
CA ALA A 88 13.06 13.45 -13.65
C ALA A 88 12.31 13.64 -14.99
N ARG A 89 12.84 14.46 -15.90
CA ARG A 89 12.28 14.65 -17.26
C ARG A 89 12.34 13.37 -18.09
N SER A 90 13.49 12.70 -18.13
CA SER A 90 13.65 11.43 -18.86
C SER A 90 12.73 10.35 -18.29
N LEU A 91 12.61 10.28 -16.97
CA LEU A 91 11.73 9.36 -16.28
C LEU A 91 10.27 9.62 -16.63
N ALA A 92 9.82 10.89 -16.61
CA ALA A 92 8.45 11.26 -16.96
C ALA A 92 8.06 10.78 -18.37
N VAL A 93 8.94 10.97 -19.35
CA VAL A 93 8.72 10.47 -20.73
C VAL A 93 8.66 8.95 -20.76
N GLN A 94 9.58 8.27 -20.08
CA GLN A 94 9.67 6.81 -20.10
C GLN A 94 8.43 6.12 -19.51
N ILE A 95 7.87 6.67 -18.42
CA ILE A 95 6.78 6.03 -17.70
C ILE A 95 5.39 6.40 -18.22
N GLU A 96 5.27 7.42 -19.08
CA GLU A 96 3.98 8.01 -19.45
C GLU A 96 3.00 6.97 -20.03
N SER A 97 3.48 6.07 -20.89
CA SER A 97 2.66 5.01 -21.49
C SER A 97 2.19 3.94 -20.49
N ALA A 98 2.85 3.82 -19.34
CA ALA A 98 2.47 2.89 -18.28
C ALA A 98 1.42 3.48 -17.32
N ARG A 99 1.18 4.79 -17.39
CA ARG A 99 0.21 5.49 -16.53
C ARG A 99 -1.21 5.26 -17.05
N PRO A 100 -2.22 5.14 -16.15
CA PRO A 100 -3.61 5.06 -16.57
C PRO A 100 -4.07 6.36 -17.25
N GLU A 101 -4.86 6.26 -18.31
CA GLU A 101 -5.35 7.42 -19.08
C GLU A 101 -6.06 8.44 -18.18
N SER A 102 -6.83 7.98 -17.18
CA SER A 102 -7.51 8.83 -16.20
C SER A 102 -6.58 9.67 -15.32
N ARG A 103 -5.25 9.48 -15.40
CA ARG A 103 -4.23 10.16 -14.61
C ARG A 103 -3.42 11.19 -15.37
N HIS A 104 -3.68 11.37 -16.66
CA HIS A 104 -2.96 12.33 -17.52
C HIS A 104 -3.40 13.79 -17.28
N ASP A 105 -4.33 14.03 -16.35
CA ASP A 105 -4.73 15.35 -15.84
C ASP A 105 -3.63 16.05 -15.02
N SER A 106 -2.58 15.31 -14.67
CA SER A 106 -1.47 15.74 -13.83
C SER A 106 -0.15 15.09 -14.25
N ARG A 107 0.97 15.77 -13.98
CA ARG A 107 2.32 15.36 -14.34
C ARG A 107 3.18 15.12 -13.11
N LEU A 108 4.22 14.32 -13.29
CA LEU A 108 5.32 14.18 -12.34
C LEU A 108 6.03 15.54 -12.14
N ASP A 109 6.55 15.78 -10.94
CA ASP A 109 7.40 16.94 -10.67
C ASP A 109 8.77 16.84 -11.36
N GLU A 110 8.92 17.55 -12.47
CA GLU A 110 10.13 17.53 -13.29
C GLU A 110 11.13 18.65 -12.93
N TRP A 111 10.75 19.59 -12.05
CA TRP A 111 11.46 20.88 -11.90
C TRP A 111 12.07 21.08 -10.52
N SER A 112 11.46 20.56 -9.45
CA SER A 112 12.00 20.77 -8.10
C SER A 112 13.37 20.09 -7.91
N GLY A 113 13.57 18.96 -8.58
CA GLY A 113 14.72 18.08 -8.33
C GLY A 113 14.62 17.37 -6.98
N LEU A 114 13.42 17.19 -6.44
CA LEU A 114 13.18 16.54 -5.16
C LEU A 114 12.27 15.32 -5.31
N ALA A 115 12.58 14.28 -4.56
CA ALA A 115 11.72 13.11 -4.39
C ALA A 115 11.78 12.63 -2.93
N VAL A 116 10.84 11.77 -2.54
CA VAL A 116 10.95 11.01 -1.29
C VAL A 116 11.41 9.60 -1.61
N ARG A 117 12.52 9.17 -1.04
CA ARG A 117 13.00 7.79 -1.12
C ARG A 117 12.36 6.96 -0.01
N LEU A 118 11.78 5.80 -0.38
CA LEU A 118 11.19 4.84 0.56
C LEU A 118 11.65 3.41 0.24
N PRO A 119 11.60 2.48 1.21
CA PRO A 119 11.77 1.07 0.92
C PRO A 119 10.64 0.54 0.02
N ASN A 120 10.98 -0.36 -0.88
CA ASN A 120 10.02 -1.04 -1.76
C ASN A 120 9.37 -2.22 -1.02
N LEU A 121 8.23 -1.95 -0.37
CA LEU A 121 7.48 -2.93 0.39
C LEU A 121 6.93 -4.09 -0.46
N THR A 122 6.90 -3.96 -1.79
CA THR A 122 6.46 -5.02 -2.70
C THR A 122 7.55 -6.09 -2.96
N ARG A 123 8.77 -5.85 -2.46
CA ARG A 123 9.95 -6.72 -2.59
C ARG A 123 10.64 -7.05 -1.27
N LEU A 124 10.16 -6.50 -0.14
CA LEU A 124 10.75 -6.80 1.16
C LEU A 124 10.47 -8.25 1.57
N GLN A 125 11.50 -8.95 2.00
CA GLN A 125 11.37 -10.25 2.65
C GLN A 125 11.10 -10.02 4.14
N SER A 126 10.06 -10.66 4.67
CA SER A 126 9.78 -10.69 6.11
C SER A 126 10.92 -11.41 6.83
N GLY A 127 11.77 -10.65 7.54
CA GLY A 127 12.88 -11.17 8.35
C GLY A 127 14.19 -10.40 8.23
N THR A 128 14.35 -9.49 7.25
CA THR A 128 15.54 -8.63 7.18
C THR A 128 15.27 -7.35 7.96
N THR A 129 15.92 -7.18 9.11
CA THR A 129 16.10 -5.85 9.70
C THR A 129 16.73 -4.95 8.63
N LEU A 130 16.14 -3.78 8.39
CA LEU A 130 16.72 -2.79 7.50
C LEU A 130 18.16 -2.50 7.96
N PRO A 131 19.17 -2.56 7.06
CA PRO A 131 20.52 -2.17 7.45
C PRO A 131 20.51 -0.69 7.84
N THR A 132 20.78 -0.41 9.11
CA THR A 132 21.16 0.92 9.57
C THR A 132 22.42 1.33 8.80
N PRO A 133 22.51 2.55 8.24
CA PRO A 133 23.72 2.97 7.56
C PRO A 133 24.91 2.89 8.53
N ALA A 134 25.90 2.06 8.19
CA ALA A 134 27.12 1.96 8.96
C ALA A 134 27.88 3.30 8.90
N PRO A 135 28.47 3.77 10.01
CA PRO A 135 29.31 4.96 10.00
C PRO A 135 30.55 4.71 9.12
N PRO A 136 31.10 5.76 8.46
CA PRO A 136 32.25 5.61 7.58
C PRO A 136 33.49 5.22 8.39
N THR A 137 34.10 4.10 8.03
CA THR A 137 35.38 3.65 8.59
C THR A 137 36.51 4.56 8.10
N PRO A 138 37.48 4.96 8.96
CA PRO A 138 38.58 5.83 8.55
C PRO A 138 39.56 5.10 7.62
N THR A 139 39.90 5.76 6.52
CA THR A 139 40.95 5.35 5.58
C THR A 139 42.31 5.40 6.28
N GLN A 140 43.00 4.26 6.39
CA GLN A 140 44.42 4.24 6.72
C GLN A 140 45.25 3.98 5.46
N HIS A 141 46.15 4.93 5.19
CA HIS A 141 47.24 4.80 4.24
C HIS A 141 48.33 3.88 4.81
N GLY A 142 48.82 2.93 4.01
CA GLY A 142 50.02 2.15 4.31
C GLY A 142 50.53 1.39 3.08
N PRO A 143 51.85 1.24 2.87
CA PRO A 143 52.48 1.17 1.55
C PRO A 143 52.69 -0.25 0.99
N SER A 144 52.96 -0.30 -0.32
CA SER A 144 53.38 -1.48 -1.11
C SER A 144 54.53 -2.28 -0.47
N PRO A 145 54.62 -3.59 -0.81
CA PRO A 145 55.81 -4.01 -1.53
C PRO A 145 55.62 -5.10 -2.63
N ALA A 146 56.45 -4.96 -3.65
CA ALA A 146 57.20 -5.94 -4.46
C ALA A 146 56.66 -7.37 -4.77
N THR A 147 56.53 -7.58 -6.09
CA THR A 147 56.88 -8.72 -6.95
C THR A 147 57.30 -10.05 -6.31
N ARG A 148 56.49 -11.11 -6.49
CA ARG A 148 56.95 -12.51 -6.47
C ARG A 148 56.02 -13.47 -7.25
N GLY A 149 56.62 -14.16 -8.23
CA GLY A 149 56.27 -15.51 -8.74
C GLY A 149 54.85 -15.82 -9.18
N GLN A 150 54.63 -15.93 -10.50
CA GLN A 150 53.43 -16.58 -11.06
C GLN A 150 53.47 -18.09 -10.76
N GLN A 151 52.57 -18.53 -9.89
CA GLN A 151 52.22 -19.94 -9.73
C GLN A 151 50.78 -20.10 -10.22
N LEU A 152 50.59 -20.88 -11.28
CA LEU A 152 49.29 -21.17 -11.88
C LEU A 152 48.44 -21.96 -10.87
N THR A 153 47.51 -21.29 -10.20
CA THR A 153 46.47 -21.91 -9.38
C THR A 153 45.31 -22.34 -10.28
N PRO A 154 44.74 -23.54 -10.10
CA PRO A 154 43.56 -23.96 -10.84
C PRO A 154 42.38 -23.03 -10.53
N SER A 155 41.60 -22.72 -11.56
CA SER A 155 40.43 -21.84 -11.53
C SER A 155 39.49 -22.19 -10.37
N PRO A 156 38.99 -21.22 -9.59
CA PRO A 156 37.95 -21.50 -8.61
C PRO A 156 36.72 -22.09 -9.32
N PRO A 157 36.01 -23.04 -8.71
CA PRO A 157 34.77 -23.57 -9.26
C PRO A 157 33.78 -22.41 -9.50
N PRO A 158 32.91 -22.51 -10.52
CA PRO A 158 31.91 -21.49 -10.76
C PRO A 158 31.13 -21.22 -9.47
N PRO A 159 30.82 -19.95 -9.16
CA PRO A 159 30.03 -19.63 -7.98
C PRO A 159 28.74 -20.46 -8.02
N PRO A 160 28.27 -20.98 -6.87
CA PRO A 160 26.99 -21.66 -6.83
C PRO A 160 25.94 -20.76 -7.46
N PRO A 161 24.97 -21.33 -8.22
CA PRO A 161 23.89 -20.54 -8.79
C PRO A 161 23.27 -19.70 -7.68
N PRO A 162 22.93 -18.42 -7.94
CA PRO A 162 22.33 -17.57 -6.92
C PRO A 162 21.16 -18.32 -6.29
N PRO A 163 21.02 -18.31 -4.96
CA PRO A 163 19.95 -19.04 -4.30
C PRO A 163 18.64 -18.66 -4.97
N SER A 164 17.89 -19.68 -5.41
CA SER A 164 16.59 -19.48 -6.04
C SER A 164 15.74 -18.60 -5.12
N GLU A 165 15.57 -17.34 -5.50
CA GLU A 165 14.89 -16.38 -4.64
C GLU A 165 13.48 -16.88 -4.34
N ILE A 166 13.17 -17.07 -3.06
CA ILE A 166 11.82 -17.40 -2.62
C ILE A 166 10.90 -16.27 -3.12
N PRO A 167 9.85 -16.58 -3.90
CA PRO A 167 9.01 -15.56 -4.48
C PRO A 167 8.28 -14.78 -3.37
N THR A 168 8.30 -13.46 -3.49
CA THR A 168 7.60 -12.56 -2.57
C THR A 168 6.22 -12.24 -3.13
N PHE A 169 5.20 -12.31 -2.27
CA PHE A 169 3.86 -11.84 -2.57
C PHE A 169 3.51 -10.69 -1.62
N CYS A 170 3.06 -9.58 -2.19
CA CYS A 170 2.63 -8.41 -1.43
C CYS A 170 1.17 -8.10 -1.77
N ILE A 171 0.39 -7.80 -0.74
CA ILE A 171 -1.05 -7.53 -0.85
C ILE A 171 -1.28 -6.12 -0.32
N GLU A 172 -1.63 -5.20 -1.22
CA GLU A 172 -1.96 -3.83 -0.86
C GLU A 172 -3.47 -3.71 -0.65
N ILE A 173 -3.88 -3.31 0.55
CA ILE A 173 -5.28 -3.06 0.90
C ILE A 173 -5.45 -1.59 1.27
N LYS A 174 -6.45 -0.93 0.68
CA LYS A 174 -6.90 0.41 1.10
C LYS A 174 -8.24 0.29 1.83
N PRO A 175 -8.23 0.13 3.16
CA PRO A 175 -9.37 -0.37 3.94
C PRO A 175 -10.47 0.66 4.20
N LYS A 176 -10.19 1.96 3.99
CA LYS A 176 -11.12 3.07 4.24
C LYS A 176 -11.53 3.13 5.72
N CYS A 177 -12.62 3.84 6.03
CA CYS A 177 -13.06 4.10 7.40
C CYS A 177 -13.89 2.93 7.94
N GLY A 178 -13.38 2.30 9.01
CA GLY A 178 -13.97 1.12 9.65
C GLY A 178 -15.01 1.38 10.75
N PHE A 179 -15.52 2.61 10.88
CA PHE A 179 -16.50 2.95 11.92
C PHE A 179 -17.62 3.85 11.40
N LEU A 180 -18.72 3.89 12.15
CA LEU A 180 -19.84 4.81 11.93
C LEU A 180 -19.72 6.01 12.89
N PRO A 181 -20.21 7.20 12.51
CA PRO A 181 -20.31 8.34 13.41
C PRO A 181 -21.05 7.98 14.70
N GLY A 182 -20.53 8.45 15.83
CA GLY A 182 -21.10 8.16 17.15
C GLY A 182 -22.49 8.77 17.36
N ALA A 183 -23.17 8.31 18.42
CA ALA A 183 -24.53 8.73 18.74
C ALA A 183 -24.69 10.23 19.04
N THR A 184 -23.62 10.93 19.40
CA THR A 184 -23.61 12.38 19.67
C THR A 184 -23.31 13.22 18.43
N SER A 185 -22.89 12.59 17.31
CA SER A 185 -22.49 13.32 16.10
C SER A 185 -23.69 13.94 15.38
N VAL A 186 -23.73 15.26 15.22
CA VAL A 186 -24.80 15.94 14.46
C VAL A 186 -24.59 15.68 12.96
N VAL A 187 -25.28 14.67 12.44
CA VAL A 187 -25.17 14.21 11.05
C VAL A 187 -26.52 13.73 10.54
N ASN A 188 -26.69 13.69 9.22
CA ASN A 188 -27.85 13.04 8.59
C ASN A 188 -28.02 11.60 9.14
N PRO A 189 -29.25 11.17 9.52
CA PRO A 189 -29.50 9.86 10.13
C PRO A 189 -28.95 8.66 9.34
N LEU A 190 -28.93 8.72 8.00
CA LEU A 190 -28.37 7.66 7.16
C LEU A 190 -26.88 7.40 7.45
N LYS A 191 -26.12 8.46 7.80
CA LYS A 191 -24.69 8.35 8.11
C LYS A 191 -24.42 7.49 9.34
N ARG A 192 -25.41 7.26 10.21
CA ARG A 192 -25.32 6.39 11.39
C ARG A 192 -25.70 4.94 11.12
N ARG A 193 -26.23 4.64 9.92
CA ARG A 193 -26.70 3.30 9.53
C ARG A 193 -25.88 2.69 8.40
N VAL A 194 -25.33 3.54 7.53
CA VAL A 194 -24.57 3.11 6.35
C VAL A 194 -23.19 3.74 6.39
N CYS A 195 -22.15 2.92 6.16
CA CYS A 195 -20.78 3.43 6.20
C CYS A 195 -20.50 4.40 5.05
N ARG A 196 -19.52 5.30 5.25
CA ARG A 196 -19.16 6.31 4.24
C ARG A 196 -18.74 5.68 2.91
N TYR A 197 -18.05 4.54 2.94
CA TYR A 197 -17.63 3.84 1.73
C TYR A 197 -18.81 3.37 0.90
N CYS A 198 -19.76 2.64 1.50
CA CYS A 198 -20.94 2.12 0.80
C CYS A 198 -21.80 3.25 0.21
N MET A 199 -22.01 4.35 0.95
CA MET A 199 -22.70 5.53 0.38
C MET A 199 -21.95 6.12 -0.82
N GLN A 200 -20.61 6.23 -0.74
CA GLN A 200 -19.81 6.83 -1.80
C GLN A 200 -19.74 5.97 -3.07
N GLN A 201 -19.96 4.65 -2.97
CA GLN A 201 -20.00 3.77 -4.14
C GLN A 201 -21.11 4.16 -5.12
N TYR A 202 -22.30 4.50 -4.64
CA TYR A 202 -23.40 4.95 -5.51
C TYR A 202 -23.04 6.23 -6.26
N LEU A 203 -22.41 7.20 -5.59
CA LEU A 203 -21.94 8.43 -6.24
C LEU A 203 -20.81 8.16 -7.25
N LYS A 204 -19.92 7.20 -6.97
CA LYS A 204 -18.85 6.81 -7.91
C LYS A 204 -19.44 6.21 -9.19
N VAL A 205 -20.42 5.33 -9.06
CA VAL A 205 -21.11 4.72 -10.22
C VAL A 205 -21.89 5.76 -11.00
N ALA A 206 -22.66 6.61 -10.32
CA ALA A 206 -23.42 7.69 -10.97
C ALA A 206 -22.52 8.66 -11.76
N ASN A 207 -21.30 8.90 -11.28
CA ASN A 207 -20.31 9.75 -11.95
C ASN A 207 -19.43 8.99 -12.97
N GLY A 208 -19.73 7.73 -13.27
CA GLY A 208 -18.94 6.92 -14.21
C GLY A 208 -17.52 6.56 -13.74
N LYS A 209 -17.17 6.81 -12.47
CA LYS A 209 -15.83 6.49 -11.93
C LYS A 209 -15.62 5.01 -11.68
N CYS A 210 -16.70 4.26 -11.45
CA CYS A 210 -16.67 2.82 -11.25
C CYS A 210 -17.82 2.19 -12.05
N ARG A 211 -17.59 1.02 -12.64
CA ARG A 211 -18.63 0.31 -13.41
C ARG A 211 -19.80 -0.18 -12.57
N GLN A 212 -19.53 -0.57 -11.33
CA GLN A 212 -20.53 -1.14 -10.42
C GLN A 212 -20.16 -0.90 -8.96
N VAL A 213 -21.18 -0.95 -8.09
CA VAL A 213 -21.01 -0.88 -6.64
C VAL A 213 -20.23 -2.11 -6.16
N SER A 214 -19.26 -1.90 -5.25
CA SER A 214 -18.55 -2.99 -4.59
C SER A 214 -19.35 -3.53 -3.40
N ASP A 215 -19.37 -4.86 -3.25
CA ASP A 215 -19.90 -5.55 -2.07
C ASP A 215 -18.98 -5.43 -0.84
N TYR A 216 -17.84 -4.75 -0.98
CA TYR A 216 -16.91 -4.52 0.11
C TYR A 216 -17.49 -3.52 1.12
N CYS A 217 -17.48 -3.90 2.40
CA CYS A 217 -17.77 -2.99 3.51
C CYS A 217 -16.57 -2.94 4.47
N PRO A 218 -16.01 -1.75 4.76
CA PRO A 218 -14.96 -1.60 5.76
C PRO A 218 -15.36 -2.15 7.15
N LEU A 219 -16.64 -2.00 7.53
CA LEU A 219 -17.12 -2.49 8.83
C LEU A 219 -16.99 -4.01 8.98
N ASP A 220 -16.98 -4.77 7.86
CA ASP A 220 -16.77 -6.21 7.86
C ASP A 220 -15.28 -6.55 8.01
N LEU A 221 -14.40 -5.79 7.37
CA LEU A 221 -12.95 -5.98 7.49
C LEU A 221 -12.43 -5.63 8.89
N TYR A 222 -12.98 -4.59 9.52
CA TYR A 222 -12.61 -4.15 10.87
C TYR A 222 -13.39 -4.88 11.99
N SER A 223 -14.16 -5.92 11.66
CA SER A 223 -15.09 -6.55 12.62
C SER A 223 -14.42 -7.42 13.67
N GLY A 224 -13.21 -7.93 13.41
CA GLY A 224 -12.61 -9.01 14.22
C GLY A 224 -13.29 -10.37 14.05
N ASP A 225 -14.32 -10.47 13.21
CA ASP A 225 -15.00 -11.73 12.89
C ASP A 225 -14.43 -12.33 11.60
N GLY A 226 -13.85 -13.52 11.70
CA GLY A 226 -13.15 -14.17 10.58
C GLY A 226 -14.05 -14.41 9.35
N SER A 227 -15.36 -14.63 9.55
CA SER A 227 -16.31 -14.85 8.45
C SER A 227 -16.60 -13.55 7.70
N ARG A 228 -16.89 -12.47 8.42
CA ARG A 228 -17.09 -11.12 7.87
C ARG A 228 -15.83 -10.60 7.18
N MET A 229 -14.66 -10.79 7.80
CA MET A 229 -13.38 -10.43 7.19
C MET A 229 -13.12 -11.22 5.90
N SER A 230 -13.39 -12.53 5.90
CA SER A 230 -13.28 -13.36 4.70
C SER A 230 -14.20 -12.87 3.58
N PHE A 231 -15.44 -12.51 3.92
CA PHE A 231 -16.37 -11.90 2.97
C PHE A 231 -15.83 -10.58 2.42
N ALA A 232 -15.34 -9.68 3.28
CA ALA A 232 -14.78 -8.40 2.88
C ALA A 232 -13.60 -8.54 1.91
N ILE A 233 -12.65 -9.45 2.20
CA ILE A 233 -11.51 -9.73 1.31
C ILE A 233 -11.99 -10.34 -0.02
N ARG A 234 -12.95 -11.28 -0.02
CA ARG A 234 -13.51 -11.82 -1.27
C ARG A 234 -14.21 -10.74 -2.09
N SER A 235 -14.93 -9.82 -1.46
CA SER A 235 -15.57 -8.69 -2.13
C SER A 235 -14.53 -7.74 -2.75
N LEU A 236 -13.43 -7.47 -2.04
CA LEU A 236 -12.28 -6.74 -2.59
C LEU A 236 -11.69 -7.45 -3.82
N MET A 237 -11.49 -8.77 -3.78
CA MET A 237 -10.94 -9.51 -4.92
C MET A 237 -11.89 -9.50 -6.13
N LYS A 238 -13.21 -9.57 -5.90
CA LYS A 238 -14.21 -9.51 -6.98
C LYS A 238 -14.30 -8.13 -7.64
N ASN A 239 -14.20 -7.06 -6.84
CA ASN A 239 -14.30 -5.68 -7.31
C ASN A 239 -13.19 -4.84 -6.64
N SER A 240 -11.97 -4.96 -7.17
CA SER A 240 -10.75 -4.40 -6.56
C SER A 240 -10.75 -2.88 -6.50
N GLN A 241 -11.28 -2.19 -7.53
CA GLN A 241 -11.18 -0.74 -7.69
C GLN A 241 -9.76 -0.24 -7.32
N ASN A 242 -9.65 0.77 -6.45
CA ASN A 242 -8.40 1.21 -5.84
C ASN A 242 -8.19 0.68 -4.42
N ASN A 243 -8.81 -0.45 -4.09
CA ASN A 243 -8.88 -1.01 -2.74
C ASN A 243 -8.06 -2.28 -2.55
N PHE A 244 -7.70 -2.97 -3.62
CA PHE A 244 -6.98 -4.23 -3.55
C PHE A 244 -6.01 -4.39 -4.72
N ARG A 245 -4.75 -4.72 -4.41
CA ARG A 245 -3.74 -5.08 -5.41
C ARG A 245 -2.88 -6.22 -4.89
N VAL A 246 -2.39 -7.06 -5.80
CA VAL A 246 -1.43 -8.14 -5.50
C VAL A 246 -0.20 -7.98 -6.37
N PHE A 247 0.96 -8.00 -5.74
CA PHE A 247 2.26 -7.98 -6.39
C PHE A 247 2.98 -9.30 -6.18
N LYS A 248 3.73 -9.72 -7.18
CA LYS A 248 4.68 -10.84 -7.10
C LYS A 248 6.07 -10.32 -7.50
N ASN A 249 7.05 -10.41 -6.60
CA ASN A 249 8.41 -9.89 -6.81
C ASN A 249 8.45 -8.41 -7.25
N GLY A 250 7.53 -7.61 -6.71
CA GLY A 250 7.33 -6.19 -7.06
C GLY A 250 6.58 -5.91 -8.36
N THR A 251 6.16 -6.93 -9.10
CA THR A 251 5.32 -6.76 -10.30
C THR A 251 3.85 -6.92 -9.96
N LEU A 252 3.01 -5.96 -10.37
CA LEU A 252 1.55 -6.04 -10.20
C LEU A 252 0.98 -7.21 -11.02
N ILE A 253 0.37 -8.19 -10.35
CA ILE A 253 -0.26 -9.37 -10.99
C ILE A 253 -1.78 -9.39 -10.86
N PHE A 254 -2.36 -8.56 -9.98
CA PHE A 254 -3.81 -8.48 -9.79
C PHE A 254 -4.25 -7.13 -9.22
N GLY A 255 -5.43 -6.67 -9.62
CA GLY A 255 -5.99 -5.36 -9.26
C GLY A 255 -6.08 -4.43 -10.47
N CYS A 256 -7.01 -3.48 -10.42
CA CYS A 256 -7.27 -2.56 -11.54
C CYS A 256 -6.14 -1.52 -11.69
N ARG A 257 -5.69 -1.27 -12.92
CA ARG A 257 -4.83 -0.11 -13.23
C ARG A 257 -5.68 1.15 -13.33
N ASP A 258 -6.88 1.03 -13.91
CA ASP A 258 -7.92 2.06 -13.91
C ASP A 258 -9.21 1.57 -13.23
N GLU A 259 -9.89 2.43 -12.44
CA GLU A 259 -11.17 2.09 -11.79
C GLU A 259 -12.29 1.78 -12.82
N GLN A 260 -12.07 2.09 -14.10
CA GLN A 260 -12.95 1.82 -15.23
C GLN A 260 -12.64 0.51 -15.99
N GLU A 261 -11.58 -0.22 -15.65
CA GLU A 261 -11.20 -1.48 -16.33
C GLU A 261 -12.05 -2.70 -15.90
N CYS A 262 -11.95 -3.77 -16.70
CA CYS A 262 -12.71 -5.03 -16.61
C CYS A 262 -12.52 -5.79 -15.27
N PRO A 263 -13.40 -6.76 -14.92
CA PRO A 263 -13.29 -7.53 -13.69
C PRO A 263 -11.95 -8.25 -13.59
N CYS A 264 -11.42 -8.33 -12.37
CA CYS A 264 -10.15 -8.98 -12.11
C CYS A 264 -10.24 -10.50 -12.36
N ASP A 265 -9.33 -11.05 -13.16
CA ASP A 265 -9.32 -12.49 -13.48
C ASP A 265 -8.75 -13.32 -12.31
N LEU A 266 -9.65 -13.88 -11.50
CA LEU A 266 -9.29 -14.78 -10.40
C LEU A 266 -8.58 -16.06 -10.87
N GLY A 267 -8.82 -16.50 -12.11
CA GLY A 267 -8.14 -17.65 -12.69
C GLY A 267 -6.65 -17.37 -12.93
N ALA A 268 -6.33 -16.19 -13.48
CA ALA A 268 -4.96 -15.74 -13.66
C ALA A 268 -4.24 -15.59 -12.31
N LEU A 269 -4.89 -14.99 -11.30
CA LEU A 269 -4.33 -14.91 -9.95
C LEU A 269 -4.08 -16.30 -9.35
N ALA A 270 -5.04 -17.22 -9.47
CA ALA A 270 -4.88 -18.59 -8.98
C ALA A 270 -3.69 -19.31 -9.62
N HIS A 271 -3.39 -19.04 -10.88
CA HIS A 271 -2.20 -19.59 -11.55
C HIS A 271 -0.90 -19.13 -10.87
N HIS A 272 -0.80 -17.85 -10.51
CA HIS A 272 0.36 -17.32 -9.78
C HIS A 272 0.47 -17.89 -8.35
N LEU A 273 -0.67 -18.15 -7.70
CA LEU A 273 -0.74 -18.67 -6.33
C LEU A 273 -0.60 -20.19 -6.22
N ARG A 274 -0.70 -20.92 -7.34
CA ARG A 274 -0.63 -22.39 -7.37
C ARG A 274 0.59 -22.99 -6.64
N PRO A 275 1.81 -22.40 -6.72
CA PRO A 275 2.95 -22.91 -5.96
C PRO A 275 2.76 -22.84 -4.44
N LEU A 276 1.97 -21.87 -3.94
CA LEU A 276 1.65 -21.73 -2.52
C LEU A 276 0.48 -22.62 -2.09
N PHE A 277 -0.45 -22.90 -2.99
CA PHE A 277 -1.67 -23.68 -2.72
C PHE A 277 -1.88 -24.76 -3.79
N PRO A 278 -1.06 -25.84 -3.80
CA PRO A 278 -1.15 -26.86 -4.84
C PRO A 278 -2.50 -27.62 -4.81
N PRO A 279 -2.98 -28.07 -5.98
CA PRO A 279 -4.12 -28.98 -6.05
C PRO A 279 -3.78 -30.31 -5.36
N PRO A 280 -4.79 -31.07 -4.90
CA PRO A 280 -4.52 -32.36 -4.30
C PRO A 280 -3.98 -33.29 -5.41
N PRO A 281 -3.16 -34.29 -5.07
CA PRO A 281 -2.73 -35.28 -6.05
C PRO A 281 -3.96 -35.89 -6.72
N ALA A 282 -3.94 -36.00 -8.05
CA ALA A 282 -5.04 -36.61 -8.77
C ALA A 282 -5.22 -38.05 -8.27
N PRO A 283 -6.45 -38.53 -8.03
CA PRO A 283 -6.66 -39.95 -7.80
C PRO A 283 -6.07 -40.71 -8.99
N GLY A 284 -5.31 -41.77 -8.68
CA GLY A 284 -4.47 -42.49 -9.63
C GLY A 284 -5.20 -42.79 -10.94
N ALA A 285 -4.46 -42.68 -12.05
CA ALA A 285 -4.96 -42.82 -13.42
C ALA A 285 -5.41 -44.25 -13.81
N ALA A 286 -6.01 -44.99 -12.88
CA ALA A 286 -6.73 -46.22 -13.16
C ALA A 286 -8.21 -45.86 -13.40
N HIS A 287 -8.71 -46.15 -14.59
CA HIS A 287 -10.07 -45.86 -15.08
C HIS A 287 -10.31 -44.42 -15.60
N ALA A 288 -9.49 -43.98 -16.57
CA ALA A 288 -9.90 -42.94 -17.50
C ALA A 288 -10.85 -43.54 -18.55
N GLU A 289 -12.10 -43.80 -18.15
CA GLU A 289 -13.17 -44.22 -19.05
C GLU A 289 -13.43 -43.13 -20.11
N ALA A 290 -13.69 -43.56 -21.35
CA ALA A 290 -13.88 -42.72 -22.53
C ALA A 290 -15.17 -41.86 -22.43
N ALA A 291 -15.12 -40.81 -21.62
CA ALA A 291 -16.23 -39.87 -21.50
C ALA A 291 -16.35 -39.02 -22.77
N ALA A 292 -17.59 -38.90 -23.28
CA ALA A 292 -17.92 -38.06 -24.43
C ALA A 292 -17.30 -36.65 -24.33
N PRO A 293 -16.90 -36.00 -25.45
CA PRO A 293 -16.17 -34.73 -25.45
C PRO A 293 -16.79 -33.63 -24.58
N ALA A 294 -18.12 -33.53 -24.56
CA ALA A 294 -18.87 -32.58 -23.72
C ALA A 294 -18.70 -32.84 -22.21
N ARG A 295 -18.73 -34.11 -21.77
CA ARG A 295 -18.49 -34.49 -20.37
C ARG A 295 -17.05 -34.22 -19.95
N ARG A 296 -16.09 -34.42 -20.85
CA ARG A 296 -14.66 -34.09 -20.64
C ARG A 296 -14.44 -32.59 -20.45
N HIS A 297 -15.09 -31.76 -21.27
CA HIS A 297 -15.03 -30.29 -21.15
C HIS A 297 -15.64 -29.79 -19.84
N GLN A 298 -16.83 -30.29 -19.48
CA GLN A 298 -17.50 -29.91 -18.24
C GLN A 298 -16.68 -30.32 -17.00
N ARG A 299 -16.08 -31.51 -17.01
CA ARG A 299 -15.19 -31.99 -15.93
C ARG A 299 -13.97 -31.08 -15.78
N ARG A 300 -13.31 -30.71 -16.90
CA ARG A 300 -12.17 -29.77 -16.89
C ARG A 300 -12.55 -28.39 -16.35
N ARG A 301 -13.73 -27.86 -16.72
CA ARG A 301 -14.24 -26.59 -16.18
C ARG A 301 -14.47 -26.64 -14.67
N ARG A 302 -15.10 -27.71 -14.17
CA ARG A 302 -15.31 -27.92 -12.73
C ARG A 302 -14.00 -28.00 -11.97
N GLN A 303 -13.02 -28.73 -12.52
CA GLN A 303 -11.69 -28.86 -11.92
C GLN A 303 -10.97 -27.51 -11.85
N ARG A 304 -10.94 -26.74 -12.95
CA ARG A 304 -10.36 -25.39 -12.95
C ARG A 304 -11.01 -24.46 -11.92
N ARG A 305 -12.34 -24.49 -11.81
CA ARG A 305 -13.06 -23.69 -10.81
C ARG A 305 -12.68 -24.10 -9.38
N ALA A 306 -12.57 -25.39 -9.10
CA ALA A 306 -12.16 -25.89 -7.78
C ALA A 306 -10.72 -25.49 -7.44
N GLU A 307 -9.82 -25.53 -8.42
CA GLU A 307 -8.43 -25.05 -8.27
C GLU A 307 -8.38 -23.55 -7.97
N THR A 308 -9.15 -22.74 -8.70
CA THR A 308 -9.27 -21.29 -8.44
C THR A 308 -9.80 -21.01 -7.03
N GLU A 309 -10.90 -21.65 -6.63
CA GLU A 309 -11.49 -21.45 -5.30
C GLU A 309 -10.53 -21.86 -4.17
N ARG A 310 -9.74 -22.92 -4.37
CA ARG A 310 -8.72 -23.31 -3.40
C ARG A 310 -7.62 -22.27 -3.27
N ALA A 311 -7.03 -21.83 -4.38
CA ALA A 311 -5.92 -20.87 -4.34
C ALA A 311 -6.37 -19.52 -3.77
N VAL A 312 -7.54 -19.03 -4.21
CA VAL A 312 -8.15 -17.79 -3.69
C VAL A 312 -8.55 -17.96 -2.23
N GLY A 313 -9.17 -19.09 -1.87
CA GLY A 313 -9.57 -19.38 -0.49
C GLY A 313 -8.37 -19.48 0.46
N GLY A 314 -7.27 -20.09 0.02
CA GLY A 314 -6.01 -20.14 0.76
C GLY A 314 -5.43 -18.75 1.00
N LEU A 315 -5.41 -17.90 -0.04
CA LEU A 315 -4.96 -16.51 0.11
C LEU A 315 -5.83 -15.71 1.07
N VAL A 316 -7.16 -15.81 0.95
CA VAL A 316 -8.11 -15.16 1.86
C VAL A 316 -7.87 -15.61 3.30
N GLY A 317 -7.69 -16.93 3.51
CA GLY A 317 -7.39 -17.50 4.82
C GLY A 317 -6.10 -16.94 5.42
N LEU A 318 -5.02 -16.84 4.62
CA LEU A 318 -3.76 -16.24 5.07
C LEU A 318 -3.92 -14.76 5.46
N ILE A 319 -4.65 -13.97 4.66
CA ILE A 319 -4.90 -12.56 4.97
C ILE A 319 -5.67 -12.43 6.28
N VAL A 320 -6.77 -13.17 6.45
CA VAL A 320 -7.61 -13.10 7.64
C VAL A 320 -6.84 -13.55 8.88
N HIS A 321 -6.08 -14.64 8.77
CA HIS A 321 -5.21 -15.10 9.85
C HIS A 321 -4.20 -14.01 10.24
N ALA A 322 -3.49 -13.42 9.26
CA ALA A 322 -2.53 -12.36 9.53
C ALA A 322 -3.15 -11.11 10.21
N LEU A 323 -4.39 -10.77 9.86
CA LEU A 323 -5.11 -9.64 10.46
C LEU A 323 -5.66 -9.94 11.87
N LEU A 324 -5.93 -11.21 12.20
CA LEU A 324 -6.42 -11.64 13.51
C LEU A 324 -5.29 -12.02 14.48
N SER A 325 -4.10 -12.35 13.96
CA SER A 325 -2.94 -12.69 14.78
C SER A 325 -2.56 -11.53 15.70
N PRO A 326 -2.36 -11.78 17.02
CA PRO A 326 -1.73 -10.81 17.90
C PRO A 326 -0.37 -10.44 17.31
N LEU A 327 -0.04 -9.16 17.28
CA LEU A 327 1.28 -8.69 16.86
C LEU A 327 2.32 -9.19 17.89
N GLY A 328 2.86 -10.38 17.67
CA GLY A 328 3.91 -10.96 18.50
C GLY A 328 5.24 -10.25 18.29
N GLY A 329 5.63 -9.41 19.23
CA GLY A 329 7.01 -8.96 19.45
C GLY A 329 7.34 -9.05 20.94
N PRO A 330 8.60 -9.38 21.34
CA PRO A 330 9.00 -9.37 22.74
C PRO A 330 9.07 -7.92 23.19
N GLY A 331 8.04 -7.50 23.92
CA GLY A 331 7.87 -6.11 24.32
C GLY A 331 6.41 -5.90 24.66
N GLY A 332 6.00 -6.51 25.78
CA GLY A 332 4.77 -6.12 26.44
C GLY A 332 4.78 -4.62 26.63
N VAL A 333 3.91 -3.92 25.93
CA VAL A 333 3.40 -2.68 26.47
C VAL A 333 2.46 -3.11 27.57
N ASP A 334 2.99 -3.11 28.80
CA ASP A 334 2.16 -3.08 29.99
C ASP A 334 1.15 -1.96 29.79
N VAL A 335 -0.08 -2.33 29.49
CA VAL A 335 -1.22 -1.49 29.81
C VAL A 335 -1.20 -1.45 31.33
N VAL A 336 -0.56 -0.44 31.89
CA VAL A 336 -0.59 -0.16 33.32
C VAL A 336 -2.06 -0.04 33.70
N GLY A 337 -2.58 -1.13 34.27
CA GLY A 337 -3.82 -1.15 35.01
C GLY A 337 -3.65 -0.30 36.25
N GLY A 338 -3.82 1.00 36.11
CA GLY A 338 -3.99 1.92 37.23
C GLY A 338 -5.41 1.82 37.76
N GLY A 339 -5.71 0.74 38.48
CA GLY A 339 -6.81 0.73 39.44
C GLY A 339 -6.44 1.65 40.60
N GLY A 340 -6.95 2.88 40.57
CA GLY A 340 -6.79 3.86 41.63
C GLY A 340 -8.01 4.77 41.68
N ALA A 341 -8.87 4.54 42.67
CA ALA A 341 -9.98 5.42 42.97
C ALA A 341 -9.44 6.82 43.34
N GLY A 342 -9.74 7.81 42.50
CA GLY A 342 -9.47 9.22 42.75
C GLY A 342 -10.57 10.04 42.09
N GLY A 343 -11.36 10.75 42.89
CA GLY A 343 -12.47 11.58 42.42
C GLY A 343 -12.02 12.70 41.47
N PRO A 344 -12.95 13.32 40.74
CA PRO A 344 -12.62 14.38 39.78
C PRO A 344 -12.04 15.62 40.50
N PRO A 345 -11.01 16.27 39.93
CA PRO A 345 -10.51 17.54 40.46
C PRO A 345 -11.54 18.66 40.25
N PRO A 346 -11.56 19.69 41.12
CA PRO A 346 -12.50 20.80 41.02
C PRO A 346 -12.22 21.66 39.77
N SER A 347 -13.30 22.18 39.19
CA SER A 347 -13.27 23.05 38.01
C SER A 347 -12.68 24.42 38.36
N PRO A 348 -11.90 25.06 37.46
CA PRO A 348 -11.40 26.41 37.69
C PRO A 348 -12.52 27.44 37.51
N ASP A 349 -12.62 28.36 38.48
CA ASP A 349 -13.53 29.50 38.52
C ASP A 349 -13.41 30.39 37.27
N LEU A 350 -14.54 30.66 36.63
CA LEU A 350 -14.69 31.70 35.61
C LEU A 350 -15.14 33.02 36.28
N PRO A 351 -14.56 34.19 35.93
CA PRO A 351 -14.98 35.46 36.50
C PRO A 351 -16.33 35.93 35.93
N GLY A 352 -17.06 36.65 36.78
CA GLY A 352 -18.49 36.95 36.70
C GLY A 352 -19.02 37.53 35.39
N GLN A 353 -20.25 37.13 35.06
CA GLN A 353 -21.10 37.84 34.10
C GLN A 353 -21.85 39.00 34.77
N PRO A 354 -22.05 40.13 34.08
CA PRO A 354 -22.88 41.21 34.57
C PRO A 354 -24.38 40.90 34.42
N VAL A 355 -25.13 41.30 35.45
CA VAL A 355 -26.58 41.24 35.57
C VAL A 355 -27.25 41.96 34.39
N ARG A 356 -28.14 41.26 33.67
CA ARG A 356 -28.98 41.84 32.63
C ARG A 356 -30.41 41.95 33.14
N THR A 357 -30.85 43.19 33.31
CA THR A 357 -32.19 43.61 33.71
C THR A 357 -33.25 43.13 32.72
N GLN A 358 -34.36 42.61 33.25
CA GLN A 358 -35.55 42.27 32.48
C GLN A 358 -36.25 43.54 31.99
N GLN A 359 -36.50 43.63 30.68
CA GLN A 359 -37.66 44.34 30.14
C GLN A 359 -38.24 43.53 28.99
N GLY A 360 -39.51 43.16 29.13
CA GLY A 360 -40.28 42.47 28.11
C GLY A 360 -40.76 43.42 27.02
N ALA A 361 -40.93 42.89 25.82
CA ALA A 361 -41.78 43.48 24.80
C ALA A 361 -42.31 42.39 23.85
N ARG A 362 -43.55 42.63 23.42
CA ARG A 362 -44.49 41.72 22.76
C ARG A 362 -44.10 41.37 21.32
N VAL A 363 -44.52 40.15 20.94
CA VAL A 363 -45.18 39.73 19.70
C VAL A 363 -45.41 40.82 18.63
N GLN A 364 -44.94 40.57 17.41
CA GLN A 364 -45.79 40.71 16.21
C GLN A 364 -45.29 39.85 15.05
N ARG A 365 -46.25 39.10 14.48
CA ARG A 365 -46.15 38.31 13.26
C ARG A 365 -46.01 39.24 12.05
N ARG A 366 -45.24 38.81 11.05
CA ARG A 366 -45.63 38.80 9.64
C ARG A 366 -44.89 37.68 8.92
#